data_AF-A0A7W5VBJ6-F1
#
_entry.id   AF-A0A7W5VBJ6-F1
#
_cell.length_a   1.000
_cell.length_b   1.000
_cell.length_c   1.000
_cell.angle_alpha   90.00
_cell.angle_beta   90.00
_cell.angle_gamma   90.00
#
_symmetry.space_group_name_H-M   'P 1'
#
loop_
_entity.id
_entity.type
_entity.pdbx_description
1 polymer ?
#
loop_
_entity_poly.entity_id
_entity_poly.type
_entity_poly.pdbx_seq_one_letter_code
_entity_poly.pdbx_strand_id
1 'polypeptide(L)'
;MHIQNLSARPDLLEPALRLGDIGSEFMQHDPVAILTRARRLAERWPEFFLVVLDGDVPVARAVSVPLAFPTPEREHLPDHGWDGAIIWAVEDALDGRAPTALSALDVQVAADRRGAGIAAVALNGLREQARASGLDRLVVPPPDGQDPPPHAVHGGVPLQAA
;
A
#
# COMPACT_ATOMS: atom_id res chain seq x y z
N MET A 1 10.61 -15.77 8.26
CA MET A 1 9.47 -14.98 7.77
C MET A 1 9.31 -15.19 6.28
N HIS A 2 8.08 -15.28 5.80
CA HIS A 2 7.75 -15.31 4.37
C HIS A 2 6.53 -14.43 4.10
N ILE A 3 6.28 -14.12 2.83
CA ILE A 3 5.22 -13.19 2.42
C ILE A 3 4.22 -13.92 1.51
N GLN A 4 2.94 -13.66 1.72
CA GLN A 4 1.85 -14.11 0.85
C GLN A 4 0.99 -12.90 0.46
N ASN A 5 0.37 -12.94 -0.72
CA ASN A 5 -0.70 -12.02 -1.08
C ASN A 5 -2.07 -12.69 -0.92
N LEU A 6 -3.13 -11.89 -0.83
CA LEU A 6 -4.49 -12.40 -0.63
C LEU A 6 -5.07 -13.09 -1.87
N SER A 7 -4.48 -12.91 -3.05
CA SER A 7 -4.86 -13.67 -4.25
C SER A 7 -4.47 -15.14 -4.10
N ALA A 8 -3.30 -15.42 -3.54
CA ALA A 8 -2.83 -16.79 -3.26
C ALA A 8 -3.41 -17.37 -1.96
N ARG A 9 -3.66 -16.53 -0.95
CA ARG A 9 -4.10 -16.94 0.40
C ARG A 9 -5.25 -16.04 0.92
N PRO A 10 -6.45 -16.13 0.34
CA PRO A 10 -7.59 -15.29 0.74
C PRO A 10 -8.02 -15.54 2.19
N ASP A 11 -7.72 -16.71 2.75
CA ASP A 11 -7.98 -17.07 4.15
C ASP A 11 -7.22 -16.19 5.16
N LEU A 12 -6.15 -15.51 4.73
CA LEU A 12 -5.35 -14.63 5.58
C LEU A 12 -5.97 -13.24 5.81
N LEU A 13 -7.07 -12.90 5.12
CA LEU A 13 -7.71 -11.58 5.24
C LEU A 13 -8.10 -11.27 6.70
N GLU A 14 -8.90 -12.13 7.35
CA GLU A 14 -9.36 -11.87 8.71
C GLU A 14 -8.22 -11.84 9.73
N PRO A 15 -7.26 -12.78 9.71
CA PRO A 15 -6.06 -12.69 10.55
C PRO A 15 -5.24 -11.41 10.33
N ALA A 16 -5.09 -10.95 9.08
CA ALA A 16 -4.33 -9.74 8.77
C ALA A 16 -5.03 -8.46 9.29
N LEU A 17 -6.35 -8.37 9.13
CA LEU A 17 -7.13 -7.23 9.66
C LEU A 17 -7.10 -7.17 11.19
N ARG A 18 -6.94 -8.32 11.88
CA ARG A 18 -6.79 -8.37 13.35
C ARG A 18 -5.45 -7.84 13.89
N LEU A 19 -4.44 -7.63 13.04
CA LEU A 19 -3.17 -7.03 13.45
C LEU A 19 -3.31 -5.56 13.92
N GLY A 20 -4.48 -4.98 13.69
CA GLY A 20 -4.90 -3.68 14.16
C GLY A 20 -5.63 -2.91 13.06
N ASP A 21 -6.50 -2.01 13.50
CA ASP A 21 -7.02 -0.90 12.71
C ASP A 21 -6.43 0.36 13.33
N ILE A 22 -5.33 0.88 12.76
CA ILE A 22 -4.86 2.24 13.06
C ILE A 22 -4.23 2.84 11.80
N GLY A 23 -5.05 3.51 10.99
CA GLY A 23 -4.70 4.90 10.71
C GLY A 23 -5.26 5.74 11.85
N SER A 24 -4.72 6.93 12.04
CA SER A 24 -5.01 7.79 13.19
C SER A 24 -6.52 7.93 13.46
N GLU A 25 -6.92 8.28 14.69
CA GLU A 25 -8.34 8.55 15.05
C GLU A 25 -9.07 9.49 14.05
N PHE A 26 -8.31 10.24 13.23
CA PHE A 26 -8.78 11.09 12.15
C PHE A 26 -9.48 10.33 11.00
N MET A 27 -9.12 9.08 10.71
CA MET A 27 -9.74 8.30 9.62
C MET A 27 -11.15 7.78 9.94
N GLN A 28 -11.61 7.87 11.19
CA GLN A 28 -12.91 7.29 11.58
C GLN A 28 -14.12 8.06 11.05
N HIS A 29 -13.92 9.27 10.51
CA HIS A 29 -15.00 10.14 10.00
C HIS A 29 -14.75 10.65 8.58
N ASP A 30 -13.72 10.15 7.88
CA ASP A 30 -13.44 10.52 6.49
C ASP A 30 -14.27 9.63 5.53
N PRO A 31 -15.12 10.22 4.65
CA PRO A 31 -15.84 9.48 3.62
C PRO A 31 -14.93 8.62 2.72
N VAL A 32 -13.72 9.08 2.43
CA VAL A 32 -12.72 8.31 1.66
C VAL A 32 -12.29 7.10 2.49
N ALA A 33 -11.85 7.28 3.74
CA ALA A 33 -11.46 6.17 4.62
C ALA A 33 -12.57 5.11 4.81
N ILE A 34 -13.84 5.51 4.82
CA ILE A 34 -14.98 4.57 4.85
C ILE A 34 -15.08 3.76 3.55
N LEU A 35 -14.88 4.38 2.39
CA LEU A 35 -14.92 3.74 1.08
C LEU A 35 -13.66 2.91 0.79
N THR A 36 -12.55 3.22 1.43
CA THR A 36 -11.22 2.66 1.14
C THR A 36 -10.67 1.81 2.27
N ARG A 37 -11.54 1.37 3.20
CA ARG A 37 -11.17 0.42 4.26
C ARG A 37 -10.35 -0.73 3.69
N ALA A 38 -9.33 -1.15 4.44
CA ALA A 38 -8.38 -2.18 4.02
C ALA A 38 -9.05 -3.44 3.44
N ARG A 39 -10.23 -3.86 3.95
CA ARG A 39 -11.03 -4.95 3.38
C ARG A 39 -11.43 -4.70 1.91
N ARG A 40 -11.95 -3.52 1.57
CA ARG A 40 -12.40 -3.21 0.20
C ARG A 40 -11.23 -3.18 -0.77
N LEU A 41 -10.08 -2.65 -0.33
CA LEU A 41 -8.84 -2.68 -1.11
C LEU A 41 -8.33 -4.11 -1.28
N ALA A 42 -8.39 -4.93 -0.23
CA ALA A 42 -8.06 -6.36 -0.29
C ALA A 42 -8.95 -7.13 -1.27
N GLU A 43 -10.26 -6.83 -1.31
CA GLU A 43 -11.20 -7.47 -2.23
C GLU A 43 -10.99 -7.01 -3.68
N ARG A 44 -10.64 -5.73 -3.89
CA ARG A 44 -10.42 -5.16 -5.22
C ARG A 44 -9.07 -5.54 -5.83
N TRP A 45 -8.03 -5.56 -5.00
CA TRP A 45 -6.63 -5.75 -5.40
C TRP A 45 -5.93 -6.77 -4.47
N PRO A 46 -6.41 -8.02 -4.40
CA PRO A 46 -5.89 -9.02 -3.47
C PRO A 46 -4.41 -9.36 -3.72
N GLU A 47 -3.92 -9.21 -4.95
CA GLU A 47 -2.52 -9.38 -5.33
C GLU A 47 -1.59 -8.31 -4.73
N PHE A 48 -2.14 -7.15 -4.36
CA PHE A 48 -1.40 -6.00 -3.80
C PHE A 48 -1.63 -5.83 -2.29
N PHE A 49 -2.29 -6.80 -1.66
CA PHE A 49 -2.41 -6.88 -0.21
C PHE A 49 -1.51 -7.98 0.32
N LEU A 50 -0.45 -7.60 1.02
CA LEU A 50 0.56 -8.55 1.49
C LEU A 50 0.40 -8.85 2.98
N VAL A 51 0.67 -10.10 3.35
CA VAL A 51 0.72 -10.59 4.72
C VAL A 51 2.10 -11.18 4.97
N VAL A 52 2.80 -10.65 5.98
CA VAL A 52 4.07 -11.19 6.45
C VAL A 52 3.77 -12.24 7.52
N LEU A 53 4.27 -13.45 7.31
CA LEU A 53 4.06 -14.60 8.16
C LEU A 53 5.36 -15.01 8.85
N ASP A 54 5.28 -15.32 10.14
CA ASP A 54 6.29 -16.05 10.88
C ASP A 54 5.76 -17.45 11.21
N GLY A 55 6.26 -18.48 10.51
CA GLY A 55 5.52 -19.75 10.38
C GLY A 55 4.17 -19.49 9.70
N ASP A 56 3.07 -19.94 10.31
CA ASP A 56 1.71 -19.67 9.84
C ASP A 56 1.05 -18.45 10.53
N VAL A 57 1.81 -17.72 11.36
CA VAL A 57 1.27 -16.60 12.15
C VAL A 57 1.50 -15.27 11.42
N PRO A 58 0.44 -14.50 11.13
CA PRO A 58 0.57 -13.14 10.64
C PRO A 58 1.28 -12.26 11.68
N VAL A 59 2.34 -11.58 11.25
CA VAL A 59 3.11 -10.65 12.08
C VAL A 59 3.11 -9.23 11.52
N ALA A 60 2.77 -9.05 10.24
CA ALA A 60 2.46 -7.76 9.65
C ALA A 60 1.54 -7.88 8.45
N ARG A 61 0.87 -6.78 8.08
CA ARG A 61 0.22 -6.59 6.78
C ARG A 61 0.74 -5.34 6.09
N ALA A 62 0.70 -5.35 4.76
CA ALA A 62 0.92 -4.16 3.96
C ALA A 62 -0.19 -3.99 2.93
N VAL A 63 -0.79 -2.80 2.91
CA VAL A 63 -1.86 -2.43 1.98
C VAL A 63 -1.27 -1.51 0.93
N SER A 64 -1.55 -1.82 -0.33
CA SER A 64 -1.12 -1.00 -1.46
C SER A 64 -2.16 -1.01 -2.58
N VAL A 65 -2.09 -0.01 -3.45
CA VAL A 65 -2.98 0.13 -4.60
C VAL A 65 -2.18 0.42 -5.86
N PRO A 66 -2.54 -0.17 -7.01
CA PRO A 66 -1.91 0.14 -8.28
C PRO A 66 -2.46 1.46 -8.84
N LEU A 67 -1.61 2.28 -9.44
CA LEU A 67 -2.01 3.52 -10.11
C LEU A 67 -1.13 3.82 -11.33
N ALA A 68 -1.65 4.61 -12.25
CA ALA A 68 -0.87 5.23 -13.32
C ALA A 68 -0.10 6.43 -12.75
N PHE A 69 1.22 6.27 -12.61
CA PHE A 69 2.12 7.32 -12.14
C PHE A 69 3.60 7.02 -12.48
N PRO A 70 4.37 8.00 -12.97
CA PRO A 70 3.94 9.32 -13.41
C PRO A 70 3.18 9.27 -14.75
N THR A 71 2.36 10.29 -15.00
CA THR A 71 1.71 10.55 -16.31
C THR A 71 1.88 12.04 -16.65
N PRO A 72 1.62 12.49 -17.90
CA PRO A 72 1.64 13.91 -18.24
C PRO A 72 0.71 14.77 -17.35
N GLU A 73 -0.38 14.20 -16.84
CA GLU A 73 -1.32 14.85 -15.94
C GLU A 73 -0.94 14.73 -14.46
N ARG A 74 -0.01 13.83 -14.12
CA ARG A 74 0.38 13.46 -12.75
C ARG A 74 1.91 13.40 -12.64
N GLU A 75 2.54 14.57 -12.68
CA GLU A 75 4.00 14.72 -12.59
C GLU A 75 4.51 14.52 -11.15
N HIS A 76 3.67 14.81 -10.15
CA HIS A 76 3.96 14.70 -8.72
C HIS A 76 2.96 13.76 -8.05
N LEU A 77 3.31 13.23 -6.87
CA LEU A 77 2.33 12.50 -6.05
C LEU A 77 1.19 13.44 -5.61
N PRO A 78 0.01 12.90 -5.29
CA PRO A 78 -1.14 13.75 -4.99
C PRO A 78 -0.93 14.52 -3.68
N ASP A 79 -1.40 15.77 -3.66
CA ASP A 79 -1.28 16.66 -2.48
C ASP A 79 -2.05 16.12 -1.27
N HIS A 80 -3.15 15.40 -1.52
CA HIS A 80 -4.00 14.77 -0.50
C HIS A 80 -3.48 13.40 -0.05
N GLY A 81 -2.15 13.20 -0.05
CA GLY A 81 -1.51 12.05 0.59
C GLY A 81 -2.07 10.69 0.18
N TRP A 82 -2.51 9.91 1.18
CA TRP A 82 -3.01 8.55 0.99
C TRP A 82 -4.34 8.55 0.25
N ASP A 83 -5.24 9.45 0.62
CA ASP A 83 -6.56 9.57 0.02
C ASP A 83 -6.46 9.90 -1.47
N GLY A 84 -5.58 10.85 -1.82
CA GLY A 84 -5.32 11.20 -3.22
C GLY A 84 -4.82 10.01 -4.04
N ALA A 85 -3.93 9.19 -3.47
CA ALA A 85 -3.42 8.01 -4.16
C ALA A 85 -4.50 6.94 -4.37
N ILE A 86 -5.42 6.78 -3.42
CA ILE A 86 -6.54 5.86 -3.56
C ILE A 86 -7.54 6.37 -4.59
N ILE A 87 -7.84 7.67 -4.59
CA ILE A 87 -8.71 8.30 -5.60
C ILE A 87 -8.15 8.04 -7.00
N TRP A 88 -6.85 8.28 -7.22
CA TRP A 88 -6.20 7.99 -8.50
C TRP A 88 -6.29 6.52 -8.90
N ALA A 89 -6.02 5.60 -7.97
CA ALA A 89 -6.13 4.17 -8.24
C ALA A 89 -7.56 3.76 -8.63
N VAL A 90 -8.58 4.33 -7.99
CA VAL A 90 -9.99 4.06 -8.31
C VAL A 90 -10.37 4.68 -9.65
N GLU A 91 -10.01 5.93 -9.94
CA GLU A 91 -10.23 6.58 -11.23
C GLU A 91 -9.60 5.78 -12.37
N ASP A 92 -8.34 5.38 -12.21
CA ASP A 92 -7.63 4.60 -13.22
C ASP A 92 -8.31 3.26 -13.48
N ALA A 93 -8.79 2.61 -12.42
CA ALA A 93 -9.51 1.36 -12.51
C ALA A 93 -10.90 1.50 -13.16
N LEU A 94 -11.58 2.64 -12.97
CA LEU A 94 -12.86 2.95 -13.61
C LEU A 94 -12.67 3.31 -15.10
N ASP A 95 -11.61 4.05 -15.41
CA ASP A 95 -11.29 4.55 -16.75
C ASP A 95 -10.48 3.55 -17.59
N GLY A 96 -10.08 2.41 -17.01
CA GLY A 96 -9.29 1.39 -17.69
C GLY A 96 -7.84 1.82 -17.99
N ARG A 97 -7.28 2.76 -17.24
CA ARG A 97 -5.87 3.17 -17.37
C ARG A 97 -4.95 2.08 -16.80
N ALA A 98 -3.91 1.73 -17.54
CA ALA A 98 -2.94 0.75 -17.09
C ALA A 98 -2.05 1.35 -15.99
N PRO A 99 -1.92 0.69 -14.82
CA PRO A 99 -1.04 1.18 -13.76
C PRO A 99 0.42 0.95 -14.12
N THR A 100 1.29 1.86 -13.67
CA THR A 100 2.75 1.78 -13.82
C THR A 100 3.47 1.83 -12.48
N ALA A 101 2.74 2.13 -11.39
CA ALA A 101 3.26 2.22 -10.04
C ALA A 101 2.38 1.47 -9.05
N LEU A 102 3.01 1.07 -7.94
CA LEU A 102 2.33 0.60 -6.74
C LEU A 102 2.48 1.66 -5.65
N SER A 103 1.37 2.09 -5.04
CA SER A 103 1.38 3.01 -3.88
C SER A 103 1.20 2.24 -2.59
N ALA A 104 2.20 2.28 -1.71
CA ALA A 104 2.09 1.75 -0.35
C ALA A 104 1.30 2.72 0.53
N LEU A 105 0.20 2.24 1.10
CA LEU A 105 -0.71 3.06 1.91
C LEU A 105 -0.52 2.79 3.40
N ASP A 106 -0.47 1.52 3.80
CA ASP A 106 -0.42 1.13 5.21
C ASP A 106 0.53 -0.05 5.41
N VAL A 107 1.29 -0.03 6.49
CA VAL A 107 2.07 -1.17 6.98
C VAL A 107 1.83 -1.32 8.48
N GLN A 108 1.02 -2.31 8.84
CA GLN A 108 0.67 -2.60 10.22
C GLN A 108 1.47 -3.80 10.72
N VAL A 109 2.30 -3.58 11.74
CA VAL A 109 3.08 -4.63 12.43
C VAL A 109 2.40 -4.97 13.77
N ALA A 110 2.29 -6.27 14.06
CA ALA A 110 1.78 -6.77 15.34
C ALA A 110 2.47 -6.06 16.51
N ALA A 111 1.68 -5.63 17.51
CA ALA A 111 2.18 -4.75 18.57
C ALA A 111 3.36 -5.34 19.35
N ASP A 112 3.33 -6.64 19.61
CA ASP A 112 4.36 -7.42 20.29
C ASP A 112 5.58 -7.76 19.42
N ARG A 113 5.54 -7.41 18.12
CA ARG A 113 6.62 -7.66 17.14
C ARG A 113 7.24 -6.37 16.57
N ARG A 114 6.87 -5.21 17.09
CA ARG A 114 7.42 -3.90 16.67
C ARG A 114 8.90 -3.77 17.04
N GLY A 115 9.62 -2.91 16.33
CA GLY A 115 11.06 -2.68 16.55
C GLY A 115 12.00 -3.76 15.97
N ALA A 116 11.46 -4.81 15.36
CA ALA A 116 12.23 -5.93 14.80
C ALA A 116 12.50 -5.83 13.29
N GLY A 117 12.31 -4.66 12.67
CA GLY A 117 12.54 -4.46 11.23
C GLY A 117 11.48 -5.06 10.29
N ILE A 118 10.37 -5.60 10.81
CA ILE A 118 9.32 -6.27 10.01
C ILE A 118 8.67 -5.33 8.99
N ALA A 119 8.53 -4.04 9.31
CA ALA A 119 8.01 -3.05 8.36
C ALA A 119 8.89 -2.95 7.09
N ALA A 120 10.21 -3.04 7.23
CA ALA A 120 11.12 -3.05 6.09
C ALA A 120 10.97 -4.31 5.24
N VAL A 121 10.73 -5.47 5.88
CA VAL A 121 10.40 -6.73 5.19
C VAL A 121 9.14 -6.58 4.36
N ALA A 122 8.08 -5.99 4.94
CA ALA A 122 6.82 -5.77 4.24
C ALA A 122 6.98 -4.82 3.03
N LEU A 123 7.72 -3.72 3.20
CA LEU A 123 8.01 -2.77 2.10
C LEU A 123 8.85 -3.40 0.99
N ASN A 124 9.82 -4.26 1.31
CA ASN A 124 10.56 -5.01 0.31
C ASN A 124 9.66 -6.01 -0.44
N GLY A 125 8.74 -6.67 0.27
CA GLY A 125 7.70 -7.51 -0.36
C GLY A 125 6.84 -6.74 -1.36
N LEU A 126 6.44 -5.51 -1.04
CA LEU A 126 5.71 -4.67 -1.99
C LEU A 126 6.53 -4.34 -3.23
N ARG A 127 7.85 -4.07 -3.09
CA ARG A 127 8.74 -3.85 -4.24
C ARG A 127 8.82 -5.10 -5.12
N GLU A 128 8.94 -6.28 -4.51
CA GLU A 128 8.98 -7.55 -5.23
C GLU A 128 7.65 -7.83 -5.95
N GLN A 129 6.52 -7.61 -5.28
CA GLN A 129 5.18 -7.77 -5.87
C GLN A 129 4.95 -6.79 -7.02
N ALA A 130 5.40 -5.54 -6.90
CA ALA A 130 5.34 -4.55 -7.98
C ALA A 130 6.12 -5.03 -9.21
N ARG A 131 7.37 -5.48 -9.03
CA ARG A 131 8.19 -6.05 -10.13
C ARG A 131 7.51 -7.26 -10.77
N ALA A 132 7.00 -8.19 -9.95
CA ALA A 132 6.32 -9.39 -10.43
C ALA A 132 5.04 -9.08 -11.22
N SER A 133 4.42 -7.93 -10.95
CA SER A 133 3.19 -7.47 -11.62
C SER A 133 3.47 -6.54 -12.81
N GLY A 134 4.75 -6.36 -13.19
CA GLY A 134 5.15 -5.51 -14.32
C GLY A 134 5.06 -4.00 -14.06
N LEU A 135 5.02 -3.59 -12.79
CA LEU A 135 5.04 -2.18 -12.40
C LEU A 135 6.48 -1.68 -12.25
N ASP A 136 6.70 -0.40 -12.51
CA ASP A 136 8.05 0.20 -12.61
C ASP A 136 8.58 0.74 -11.27
N ARG A 137 7.68 1.06 -10.34
CA ARG A 137 8.02 1.74 -9.09
C ARG A 137 7.10 1.42 -7.92
N LEU A 138 7.66 1.53 -6.72
CA LEU A 138 6.91 1.65 -5.48
C LEU A 138 6.97 3.11 -5.02
N VAL A 139 5.81 3.71 -4.76
CA VAL A 139 5.68 5.06 -4.21
C VAL A 139 5.06 5.01 -2.81
N VAL A 140 5.38 6.00 -1.99
CA VAL A 140 4.80 6.17 -0.65
C VAL A 140 4.29 7.61 -0.60
N PRO A 141 2.97 7.83 -0.69
CA PRO A 141 2.42 9.17 -0.52
C PRO A 141 2.66 9.64 0.91
N PRO A 142 2.83 10.96 1.14
CA PRO A 142 2.87 11.49 2.49
C PRO A 142 1.53 11.19 3.19
N PRO A 143 1.51 11.04 4.52
CA PRO A 143 0.26 11.00 5.26
C PRO A 143 -0.49 12.32 5.12
N ASP A 144 -1.82 12.27 5.20
CA ASP A 144 -2.68 13.43 4.97
C ASP A 144 -2.36 14.57 5.95
N GLY A 145 -2.26 15.80 5.44
CA GLY A 145 -1.96 16.99 6.23
C GLY A 145 -0.49 17.19 6.62
N GLN A 146 0.45 16.41 6.06
CA GLN A 146 1.89 16.68 6.14
C GLN A 146 2.44 17.09 4.78
N ASP A 147 3.26 18.16 4.76
CA ASP A 147 4.07 18.51 3.61
C ASP A 147 4.97 17.32 3.23
N PRO A 148 5.14 17.01 1.92
CA PRO A 148 6.04 15.96 1.50
C PRO A 148 7.47 16.30 1.99
N PRO A 149 8.23 15.32 2.52
CA PRO A 149 9.62 15.58 2.88
C PRO A 149 10.40 16.01 1.64
N PRO A 150 11.45 16.85 1.77
CA PRO A 150 12.10 17.52 0.63
C PRO A 150 12.71 16.58 -0.44
N HIS A 151 12.84 15.29 -0.15
CA HIS A 151 13.29 14.26 -1.09
C HIS A 151 12.14 13.48 -1.77
N ALA A 152 10.90 13.57 -1.28
CA ALA A 152 9.70 12.99 -1.91
C ALA A 152 9.23 13.80 -3.13
N VAL A 153 9.78 15.01 -3.33
CA VAL A 153 9.56 15.85 -4.52
C VAL A 153 10.04 15.15 -5.81
N HIS A 154 10.84 14.09 -5.69
CA HIS A 154 11.27 13.24 -6.81
C HIS A 154 10.65 11.84 -6.74
N GLY A 155 9.30 11.78 -6.82
CA GLY A 155 8.52 10.74 -7.52
C GLY A 155 9.01 9.27 -7.51
N GLY A 156 9.28 8.70 -6.34
CA GLY A 156 9.45 7.25 -6.15
C GLY A 156 10.84 6.69 -6.46
N VAL A 157 11.17 5.56 -5.82
CA VAL A 157 12.44 4.85 -6.04
C VAL A 157 12.25 3.88 -7.22
N PRO A 158 13.00 4.02 -8.33
CA PRO A 158 12.96 3.07 -9.43
C PRO A 158 13.30 1.67 -8.94
N LEU A 159 12.54 0.66 -9.37
CA LEU A 159 12.75 -0.72 -8.94
C LEU A 159 14.09 -1.31 -9.43
N GLN A 160 14.83 -0.62 -10.29
CA GLN A 160 16.15 -1.02 -10.79
C GLN A 160 17.33 -0.49 -9.95
N ALA A 161 17.09 0.33 -8.91
CA ALA A 161 18.15 0.99 -8.14
C ALA A 161 18.52 0.30 -6.80
N ALA A 162 18.21 -0.99 -6.61
CA ALA A 162 18.53 -1.75 -5.40
C ALA A 162 19.14 -3.11 -5.74
#